data_AF-A0A7X8GST6-F1
#
_entry.id   AF-A0A7X8GST6-F1
#
_cell.length_a   1.000
_cell.length_b   1.000
_cell.length_c   1.000
_cell.angle_alpha   90.00
_cell.angle_beta   90.00
_cell.angle_gamma   90.00
#
_symmetry.space_group_name_H-M   'P 1'
#
loop_
_entity.id
_entity.type
_entity.pdbx_description
1 polymer ?
#
loop_
_entity_poly.entity_id
_entity_poly.type
_entity_poly.pdbx_seq_one_letter_code
_entity_poly.pdbx_strand_id
1 'polypeptide(L)'
;YSNTGGQSSKSTPIAAVAKFAAAGKRVRKKDLGMIATTYGYVYVAQVAMGASQPQTLKAIREAESYNGPSIVIAYSPCISHGLRRGMGQAQTEQKLAVESGYWHLWRYDPRLEEEGQNPFQLDSKEPDWSKFRDFLMGEVRYTQLMKSFPHEADELFKAAQDAAEWRYRSYLRMVDASFALPETGTEAEALEEKQ
;
A
#
# COMPACT_ATOMS: atom_id res chain seq x y z
N TYR A 1 14.09 -9.34 -4.90
CA TYR A 1 14.07 -9.84 -6.27
C TYR A 1 13.95 -11.34 -6.23
N SER A 2 12.83 -11.87 -6.68
CA SER A 2 12.53 -13.31 -6.52
C SER A 2 13.36 -14.16 -7.47
N ASN A 3 13.39 -13.81 -8.77
CA ASN A 3 14.07 -14.58 -9.81
C ASN A 3 15.55 -14.85 -9.51
N THR A 4 16.28 -13.83 -9.03
CA THR A 4 17.72 -13.92 -8.78
C THR A 4 18.06 -14.45 -7.37
N GLY A 5 17.09 -15.01 -6.65
CA GLY A 5 17.32 -15.70 -5.38
C GLY A 5 17.21 -14.82 -4.13
N GLY A 6 16.27 -13.87 -4.11
CA GLY A 6 15.84 -13.21 -2.88
C GLY A 6 16.69 -12.00 -2.45
N GLN A 7 17.17 -11.17 -3.38
CA GLN A 7 17.86 -9.92 -3.05
C GLN A 7 16.92 -8.85 -2.50
N SER A 8 17.45 -7.99 -1.64
CA SER A 8 16.79 -6.78 -1.17
C SER A 8 16.42 -5.85 -2.34
N SER A 9 15.35 -5.10 -2.17
CA SER A 9 14.83 -4.09 -3.10
C SER A 9 14.39 -2.86 -2.31
N LYS A 10 14.19 -1.72 -2.99
CA LYS A 10 13.48 -0.57 -2.40
C LYS A 10 12.04 -0.92 -1.98
N SER A 11 11.48 -2.00 -2.53
CA SER A 11 10.19 -2.55 -2.15
C SER A 11 10.22 -3.48 -0.93
N THR A 12 11.40 -3.89 -0.46
CA THR A 12 11.56 -4.72 0.74
C THR A 12 11.13 -3.91 1.99
N PRO A 13 10.27 -4.45 2.87
CA PRO A 13 9.85 -3.77 4.11
C PRO A 13 10.94 -3.72 5.17
N ILE A 14 10.71 -2.95 6.22
CA ILE A 14 11.56 -2.94 7.42
C ILE A 14 11.55 -4.35 8.05
N ALA A 15 12.64 -4.74 8.69
CA ALA A 15 12.84 -6.03 9.36
C ALA A 15 12.92 -7.26 8.44
N ALA A 16 12.52 -7.15 7.16
CA ALA A 16 12.60 -8.28 6.25
C ALA A 16 14.06 -8.63 5.94
N VAL A 17 14.42 -9.89 6.15
CA VAL A 17 15.72 -10.47 5.79
C VAL A 17 15.71 -10.84 4.30
N ALA A 18 16.76 -10.42 3.60
CA ALA A 18 17.00 -10.72 2.19
C ALA A 18 18.52 -10.67 1.91
N LYS A 19 18.98 -11.14 0.74
CA LYS A 19 20.39 -10.90 0.35
C LYS A 19 20.63 -9.38 0.26
N PHE A 20 21.77 -8.92 0.77
CA PHE A 20 22.09 -7.49 0.97
C PHE A 20 21.24 -6.76 2.04
N ALA A 21 20.49 -7.51 2.83
CA ALA A 21 19.77 -7.04 4.03
C ALA A 21 19.72 -8.18 5.08
N ALA A 22 20.87 -8.77 5.38
CA ALA A 22 20.96 -9.97 6.23
C ALA A 22 20.50 -9.71 7.67
N ALA A 23 20.79 -8.52 8.20
CA ALA A 23 20.35 -8.06 9.52
C ALA A 23 18.97 -7.37 9.49
N GLY A 24 18.15 -7.68 8.49
CA GLY A 24 16.87 -7.00 8.26
C GLY A 24 17.05 -5.61 7.64
N LYS A 25 16.16 -5.22 6.73
CA LYS A 25 16.20 -3.89 6.12
C LYS A 25 15.81 -2.81 7.14
N ARG A 26 16.58 -1.71 7.16
CA ARG A 26 16.41 -0.58 8.10
C ARG A 26 15.58 0.57 7.56
N VAL A 27 15.44 0.65 6.23
CA VAL A 27 14.74 1.75 5.57
C VAL A 27 13.32 1.33 5.24
N ARG A 28 12.36 2.25 5.42
CA ARG A 28 10.96 2.03 5.00
C ARG A 28 10.84 1.62 3.54
N LYS A 29 9.78 0.88 3.23
CA LYS A 29 9.44 0.50 1.85
C LYS A 29 9.15 1.77 1.03
N LYS A 30 9.72 1.87 -0.18
CA LYS A 30 9.36 2.92 -1.15
C LYS A 30 7.88 2.81 -1.47
N ASP A 31 7.18 3.93 -1.36
CA ASP A 31 5.76 4.02 -1.72
C ASP A 31 5.60 4.41 -3.20
N LEU A 32 5.73 3.44 -4.09
CA LEU A 32 5.65 3.70 -5.52
C LEU A 32 4.26 4.22 -5.93
N GLY A 33 3.21 3.72 -5.29
CA GLY A 33 1.84 4.10 -5.60
C GLY A 33 1.61 5.58 -5.30
N MET A 34 1.92 6.01 -4.07
CA MET A 34 1.78 7.42 -3.69
C MET A 34 2.71 8.37 -4.46
N ILE A 35 3.89 7.91 -4.90
CA ILE A 35 4.75 8.73 -5.77
C ILE A 35 4.10 8.92 -7.15
N ALA A 36 3.39 7.92 -7.67
CA ALA A 36 2.72 8.04 -8.95
C ALA A 36 1.47 8.94 -8.87
N THR A 37 0.76 8.96 -7.75
CA THR A 37 -0.42 9.83 -7.59
C THR A 37 -0.06 11.31 -7.58
N THR A 38 1.18 11.71 -7.28
CA THR A 38 1.58 13.13 -7.30
C THR A 38 1.53 13.75 -8.69
N TYR A 39 1.45 12.95 -9.75
CA TYR A 39 1.24 13.45 -11.10
C TYR A 39 -0.19 13.96 -11.34
N GLY A 40 -1.17 13.52 -10.55
CA GLY A 40 -2.59 13.86 -10.73
C GLY A 40 -3.29 13.09 -11.85
N TYR A 41 -2.62 12.86 -12.98
CA TYR A 41 -3.21 12.22 -14.18
C TYR A 41 -2.89 10.71 -14.33
N VAL A 42 -2.33 10.06 -13.31
CA VAL A 42 -1.98 8.63 -13.36
C VAL A 42 -3.00 7.86 -12.56
N TYR A 43 -3.70 6.90 -13.18
CA TYR A 43 -4.52 5.95 -12.45
C TYR A 43 -3.62 4.99 -11.67
N VAL A 44 -3.87 4.82 -10.37
CA VAL A 44 -3.04 3.94 -9.54
C VAL A 44 -3.94 3.08 -8.65
N ALA A 45 -3.67 1.79 -8.59
CA ALA A 45 -4.36 0.90 -7.66
C ALA A 45 -3.39 0.01 -6.90
N GLN A 46 -3.68 -0.20 -5.62
CA GLN A 46 -3.02 -1.20 -4.78
C GLN A 46 -4.00 -2.34 -4.51
N VAL A 47 -3.65 -3.56 -4.91
CA VAL A 47 -4.57 -4.72 -4.90
C VAL A 47 -3.96 -5.92 -4.18
N ALA A 48 -4.82 -6.79 -3.66
CA ALA A 48 -4.47 -8.10 -3.14
C ALA A 48 -5.68 -9.04 -3.31
N MET A 49 -5.59 -9.95 -4.28
CA MET A 49 -6.69 -10.83 -4.68
C MET A 49 -7.26 -11.66 -3.53
N GLY A 50 -6.40 -12.16 -2.65
CA GLY A 50 -6.84 -12.97 -1.50
C GLY A 50 -7.56 -12.17 -0.43
N ALA A 51 -7.34 -10.85 -0.37
CA ALA A 51 -8.08 -9.95 0.52
C ALA A 51 -9.42 -9.51 -0.08
N SER A 52 -9.46 -9.18 -1.37
CA SER A 52 -10.70 -8.83 -2.07
C SER A 52 -10.59 -9.06 -3.58
N GLN A 53 -11.23 -10.14 -4.05
CA GLN A 53 -11.36 -10.43 -5.48
C GLN A 53 -12.21 -9.37 -6.21
N PRO A 54 -13.35 -8.90 -5.67
CA PRO A 54 -14.13 -7.84 -6.32
C PRO A 54 -13.33 -6.55 -6.51
N GLN A 55 -12.57 -6.12 -5.51
CA GLN A 55 -11.73 -4.92 -5.59
C GLN A 55 -10.62 -5.09 -6.64
N THR A 56 -9.99 -6.27 -6.68
CA THR A 56 -8.94 -6.56 -7.67
C THR A 56 -9.49 -6.50 -9.09
N LEU A 57 -10.64 -7.11 -9.36
CA LEU A 57 -11.27 -7.08 -10.69
C LEU A 57 -11.72 -5.67 -11.07
N LYS A 58 -12.30 -4.92 -10.12
CA LYS A 58 -12.69 -3.52 -10.33
C LYS A 58 -11.48 -2.66 -10.71
N ALA A 59 -10.41 -2.74 -9.93
CA ALA A 59 -9.19 -1.97 -10.16
C ALA A 59 -8.56 -2.25 -11.54
N ILE A 60 -8.57 -3.50 -12.00
CA ILE A 60 -8.04 -3.88 -13.32
C ILE A 60 -8.93 -3.31 -14.44
N ARG A 61 -10.26 -3.39 -14.31
CA ARG A 61 -11.19 -2.83 -15.31
C ARG A 61 -11.09 -1.31 -15.40
N GLU A 62 -11.01 -0.62 -14.27
CA GLU A 62 -10.82 0.82 -14.23
C GLU A 62 -9.48 1.23 -14.82
N ALA A 63 -8.40 0.54 -14.45
CA ALA A 63 -7.07 0.79 -15.02
C ALA A 63 -7.01 0.63 -16.54
N GLU A 64 -7.69 -0.38 -17.09
CA GLU A 64 -7.72 -0.66 -18.52
C GLU A 64 -8.60 0.32 -19.29
N SER A 65 -9.76 0.69 -18.72
CA SER A 65 -10.67 1.67 -19.33
C SER A 65 -10.19 3.13 -19.21
N TYR A 66 -9.22 3.42 -18.35
CA TYR A 66 -8.68 4.78 -18.18
C TYR A 66 -7.86 5.17 -19.41
N ASN A 67 -8.25 6.27 -20.06
CA ASN A 67 -7.55 6.81 -21.24
C ASN A 67 -6.28 7.58 -20.84
N GLY A 68 -5.33 6.88 -20.21
CA GLY A 68 -4.11 7.45 -19.68
C GLY A 68 -3.18 6.38 -19.08
N PRO A 69 -2.09 6.80 -18.42
CA PRO A 69 -1.19 5.87 -17.78
C PRO A 69 -1.83 5.25 -16.53
N SER A 70 -1.72 3.92 -16.41
CA SER A 70 -2.28 3.15 -15.29
C SER A 70 -1.21 2.28 -14.63
N ILE A 71 -1.19 2.24 -13.29
CA ILE A 71 -0.30 1.40 -12.48
C ILE A 71 -1.12 0.56 -11.52
N VAL A 72 -1.01 -0.77 -11.61
CA VAL A 72 -1.62 -1.70 -10.64
C VAL A 72 -0.52 -2.42 -9.86
N ILE A 73 -0.49 -2.22 -8.54
CA ILE A 73 0.49 -2.81 -7.63
C ILE A 73 -0.18 -3.96 -6.86
N ALA A 74 0.10 -5.20 -7.27
CA ALA A 74 -0.47 -6.39 -6.64
C ALA A 74 0.45 -6.99 -5.56
N TYR A 75 -0.08 -7.30 -4.38
CA TYR A 75 0.64 -8.09 -3.38
C TYR A 75 0.77 -9.54 -3.85
N SER A 76 2.01 -9.97 -4.09
CA SER A 76 2.32 -11.29 -4.63
C SER A 76 3.17 -12.09 -3.63
N PRO A 77 2.55 -13.00 -2.84
CA PRO A 77 3.29 -13.92 -2.00
C PRO A 77 4.24 -14.77 -2.83
N CYS A 78 5.44 -15.01 -2.32
CA CYS A 78 6.51 -15.69 -3.06
C CYS A 78 7.18 -16.73 -2.16
N ILE A 79 7.77 -17.75 -2.78
CA ILE A 79 8.61 -18.74 -2.08
C ILE A 79 9.73 -18.07 -1.27
N SER A 80 10.26 -16.94 -1.74
CA SER A 80 11.30 -16.17 -1.02
C SER A 80 10.79 -15.51 0.28
N HIS A 81 9.48 -15.41 0.49
CA HIS A 81 8.93 -14.98 1.77
C HIS A 81 9.01 -16.11 2.81
N GLY A 82 8.97 -17.37 2.34
CA GLY A 82 8.96 -18.56 3.18
C GLY A 82 7.73 -18.61 4.07
N LEU A 83 6.54 -18.70 3.46
CA LEU A 83 5.29 -18.80 4.22
C LEU A 83 5.30 -20.09 5.04
N ARG A 84 5.18 -20.00 6.38
CA ARG A 84 5.18 -21.19 7.26
C ARG A 84 4.03 -22.14 6.99
N ARG A 85 2.90 -21.59 6.50
CA ARG A 85 1.72 -22.35 6.09
C ARG A 85 1.82 -22.95 4.67
N GLY A 86 2.93 -22.72 3.97
CA GLY A 86 3.15 -23.16 2.60
C GLY A 86 2.49 -22.27 1.54
N MET A 87 2.93 -22.40 0.29
CA MET A 87 2.43 -21.58 -0.83
C MET A 87 0.97 -21.88 -1.22
N GLY A 88 0.42 -23.04 -0.84
CA GLY A 88 -1.02 -23.32 -1.00
C GLY A 88 -1.92 -22.35 -0.23
N GLN A 89 -1.37 -21.62 0.75
CA GLN A 89 -2.07 -20.61 1.55
C GLN A 89 -1.76 -19.18 1.09
N ALA A 90 -1.27 -18.98 -0.14
CA ALA A 90 -0.93 -17.66 -0.65
C ALA A 90 -2.12 -16.67 -0.66
N GLN A 91 -3.34 -17.12 -0.96
CA GLN A 91 -4.53 -16.26 -0.89
C GLN A 91 -4.82 -15.82 0.55
N THR A 92 -4.75 -16.76 1.49
CA THR A 92 -4.87 -16.48 2.93
C THR A 92 -3.82 -15.48 3.39
N GLU A 93 -2.58 -15.61 2.91
CA GLU A 93 -1.50 -14.67 3.25
C GLU A 93 -1.78 -13.25 2.75
N GLN A 94 -2.34 -13.10 1.55
CA GLN A 94 -2.77 -11.79 1.03
C GLN A 94 -3.87 -11.17 1.89
N LYS A 95 -4.84 -11.99 2.32
CA LYS A 95 -5.91 -11.55 3.23
C LYS A 95 -5.34 -11.02 4.55
N LEU A 96 -4.45 -11.79 5.18
CA LEU A 96 -3.85 -11.44 6.46
C LEU A 96 -2.93 -10.22 6.37
N ALA A 97 -2.25 -10.04 5.23
CA ALA A 97 -1.47 -8.82 4.99
C ALA A 97 -2.35 -7.57 5.02
N VAL A 98 -3.58 -7.65 4.49
CA VAL A 98 -4.53 -6.52 4.52
C VAL A 98 -5.17 -6.35 5.89
N GLU A 99 -5.64 -7.43 6.51
CA GLU A 99 -6.29 -7.39 7.83
C GLU A 99 -5.37 -6.84 8.92
N SER A 100 -4.06 -7.08 8.82
CA SER A 100 -3.06 -6.62 9.78
C SER A 100 -2.52 -5.20 9.52
N GLY A 101 -2.89 -4.56 8.40
CA GLY A 101 -2.38 -3.24 8.03
C GLY A 101 -0.97 -3.25 7.42
N TYR A 102 -0.42 -4.43 7.12
CA TYR A 102 0.84 -4.55 6.41
C TYR A 102 0.72 -4.14 4.92
N TRP A 103 -0.44 -4.40 4.34
CA TRP A 103 -0.83 -4.00 2.99
C TRP A 103 -2.20 -3.32 3.04
N HIS A 104 -2.50 -2.44 2.09
CA HIS A 104 -3.80 -1.78 2.00
C HIS A 104 -4.35 -1.92 0.59
N LEU A 105 -5.67 -1.81 0.46
CA LEU A 105 -6.36 -1.79 -0.82
C LEU A 105 -6.88 -0.39 -1.05
N TRP A 106 -6.51 0.22 -2.17
CA TRP A 106 -6.97 1.54 -2.55
C TRP A 106 -6.86 1.75 -4.06
N ARG A 107 -7.57 2.74 -4.56
CA ARG A 107 -7.56 3.19 -5.95
C ARG A 107 -7.45 4.70 -5.99
N TYR A 108 -6.71 5.19 -6.96
CA TYR A 108 -6.60 6.60 -7.33
C TYR A 108 -7.10 6.71 -8.76
N ASP A 109 -8.24 7.36 -8.95
CA ASP A 109 -8.89 7.55 -10.25
C ASP A 109 -8.98 9.05 -10.57
N PRO A 110 -8.10 9.56 -11.46
CA PRO A 110 -8.07 10.97 -11.84
C PRO A 110 -9.41 11.51 -12.36
N ARG A 111 -10.26 10.66 -12.94
CA ARG A 111 -11.54 11.07 -13.52
C ARG A 111 -12.49 11.67 -12.48
N LEU A 112 -12.37 11.24 -11.22
CA LEU A 112 -13.22 11.73 -10.14
C LEU A 112 -12.89 13.17 -9.76
N GLU A 113 -11.64 13.60 -9.95
CA GLU A 113 -11.23 14.98 -9.69
C GLU A 113 -11.91 15.95 -10.65
N GLU A 114 -12.14 15.54 -11.91
CA GLU A 114 -12.91 16.30 -12.91
C GLU A 114 -14.38 16.48 -12.48
N GLU A 115 -14.90 15.54 -11.69
CA GLU A 115 -16.24 15.59 -11.10
C GLU A 115 -16.27 16.33 -9.74
N GLY A 116 -15.16 16.92 -9.30
CA GLY A 116 -15.02 17.56 -7.99
C GLY A 116 -15.05 16.57 -6.81
N GLN A 117 -14.83 15.29 -7.07
CA GLN A 117 -14.77 14.22 -6.07
C GLN A 117 -13.32 13.86 -5.74
N ASN A 118 -13.10 13.26 -4.57
CA ASN A 118 -11.77 12.82 -4.19
C ASN A 118 -11.30 11.64 -5.06
N PRO A 119 -10.21 11.79 -5.84
CA PRO A 119 -9.69 10.73 -6.68
C PRO A 119 -9.13 9.56 -5.90
N PHE A 120 -8.86 9.68 -4.58
CA PHE A 120 -8.37 8.60 -3.74
C PHE A 120 -9.50 7.89 -2.99
N GLN A 121 -9.67 6.57 -3.22
CA GLN A 121 -10.56 5.72 -2.46
C GLN A 121 -9.78 4.64 -1.70
N LEU A 122 -9.93 4.61 -0.37
CA LEU A 122 -9.39 3.54 0.47
C LEU A 122 -10.41 2.40 0.57
N ASP A 123 -10.16 1.31 -0.14
CA ASP A 123 -11.09 0.16 -0.23
C ASP A 123 -10.92 -0.83 0.95
N SER A 124 -9.74 -0.87 1.59
CA SER A 124 -9.52 -1.69 2.78
C SER A 124 -10.04 -1.01 4.04
N LYS A 125 -10.66 -1.79 4.94
CA LYS A 125 -11.12 -1.32 6.26
C LYS A 125 -9.94 -0.93 7.16
N GLU A 126 -10.28 -0.32 8.30
CA GLU A 126 -9.32 -0.14 9.39
C GLU A 126 -8.70 -1.50 9.77
N PRO A 127 -7.36 -1.59 9.80
CA PRO A 127 -6.67 -2.82 10.11
C PRO A 127 -6.69 -3.12 11.62
N ASP A 128 -6.56 -4.41 11.94
CA ASP A 128 -6.37 -4.88 13.30
C ASP A 128 -4.86 -4.97 13.59
N TRP A 129 -4.32 -3.89 14.18
CA TRP A 129 -2.89 -3.77 14.49
C TRP A 129 -2.38 -4.86 15.45
N SER A 130 -3.25 -5.47 16.25
CA SER A 130 -2.86 -6.59 17.12
C SER A 130 -2.35 -7.80 16.33
N LYS A 131 -2.78 -7.95 15.07
CA LYS A 131 -2.37 -9.03 14.16
C LYS A 131 -1.08 -8.74 13.40
N PHE A 132 -0.52 -7.53 13.47
CA PHE A 132 0.66 -7.15 12.69
C PHE A 132 1.87 -8.02 13.00
N ARG A 133 2.18 -8.22 14.28
CA ARG A 133 3.29 -9.08 14.70
C ARG A 133 3.07 -10.53 14.27
N ASP A 134 1.87 -11.06 14.43
CA ASP A 134 1.52 -12.43 14.05
C ASP A 134 1.68 -12.66 12.54
N PHE A 135 1.30 -11.68 11.72
CA PHE A 135 1.53 -11.71 10.28
C PHE A 135 3.03 -11.83 9.97
N LEU A 136 3.89 -10.99 10.59
CA LEU A 136 5.34 -11.10 10.40
C LEU A 136 5.86 -12.49 10.83
N MET A 137 5.37 -13.02 11.95
CA MET A 137 5.79 -14.33 12.45
C MET A 137 5.37 -15.49 11.54
N GLY A 138 4.40 -15.27 10.66
CA GLY A 138 3.95 -16.23 9.64
C GLY A 138 4.96 -16.48 8.52
N GLU A 139 6.00 -15.63 8.37
CA GLU A 139 6.95 -15.70 7.26
C GLU A 139 8.41 -15.91 7.74
N VAL A 140 9.14 -16.79 7.06
CA VAL A 140 10.56 -17.08 7.38
C VAL A 140 11.44 -15.85 7.22
N ARG A 141 11.16 -14.98 6.24
CA ARG A 141 11.92 -13.74 6.03
C ARG A 141 11.95 -12.79 7.23
N TYR A 142 11.02 -12.92 8.18
CA TYR A 142 11.04 -12.17 9.44
C TYR A 142 11.51 -13.03 10.60
N THR A 143 11.05 -14.28 10.70
CA THR A 143 11.44 -15.13 11.83
C THR A 143 12.92 -15.55 11.81
N GLN A 144 13.59 -15.48 10.65
CA GLN A 144 15.04 -15.64 10.55
C GLN A 144 15.78 -14.50 11.29
N LEU A 145 15.25 -13.28 11.28
CA LEU A 145 15.84 -12.14 11.98
C LEU A 145 15.93 -12.41 13.49
N MET A 146 14.87 -12.96 14.09
CA MET A 146 14.87 -13.31 15.51
C MET A 146 15.93 -14.34 15.87
N LYS A 147 16.24 -15.26 14.96
CA LYS A 147 17.26 -16.29 15.17
C LYS A 147 18.67 -15.73 15.06
N SER A 148 18.90 -14.87 14.07
CA SER A 148 20.23 -14.35 13.76
C SER A 148 20.60 -13.10 14.57
N PHE A 149 19.63 -12.25 14.89
CA PHE A 149 19.81 -10.93 15.52
C PHE A 149 18.70 -10.65 16.54
N PRO A 150 18.60 -11.44 17.63
CA PRO A 150 17.47 -11.38 18.57
C PRO A 150 17.27 -10.01 19.21
N HIS A 151 18.36 -9.32 19.59
CA HIS A 151 18.29 -8.00 20.22
C HIS A 151 17.71 -6.92 19.29
N GLU A 152 18.04 -6.98 18.00
CA GLU A 152 17.61 -5.99 17.01
C GLU A 152 16.23 -6.31 16.41
N ALA A 153 15.78 -7.56 16.52
CA ALA A 153 14.56 -8.03 15.92
C ALA A 153 13.33 -7.31 16.48
N ASP A 154 13.23 -7.18 17.81
CA ASP A 154 12.09 -6.51 18.44
C ASP A 154 12.04 -5.01 18.10
N GLU A 155 13.18 -4.33 18.08
CA GLU A 155 13.28 -2.93 17.64
C GLU A 155 12.82 -2.77 16.19
N LEU A 156 13.26 -3.67 15.30
CA LEU A 156 12.89 -3.61 13.89
C LEU A 156 11.43 -3.97 13.63
N PHE A 157 10.85 -4.91 14.39
CA PHE A 157 9.42 -5.21 14.25
C PHE A 157 8.55 -4.05 14.73
N LYS A 158 8.96 -3.39 15.82
CA LYS A 158 8.30 -2.15 16.25
C LYS A 158 8.41 -1.06 15.18
N ALA A 159 9.62 -0.82 14.65
CA ALA A 159 9.82 0.14 13.58
C ALA A 159 9.03 -0.20 12.30
N ALA A 160 8.85 -1.50 12.00
CA ALA A 160 8.03 -1.95 10.89
C ALA A 160 6.54 -1.64 11.11
N GLN A 161 6.02 -1.86 12.32
CA GLN A 161 4.65 -1.51 12.69
C GLN A 161 4.44 0.01 12.66
N ASP A 162 5.33 0.79 13.29
CA ASP A 162 5.26 2.25 13.30
C ASP A 162 5.24 2.84 11.87
N ALA A 163 6.03 2.25 10.96
CA ALA A 163 6.05 2.64 9.56
C ALA A 163 4.76 2.25 8.80
N ALA A 164 4.14 1.13 9.15
CA ALA A 164 2.85 0.71 8.58
C ALA A 164 1.73 1.63 9.07
N GLU A 165 1.66 1.92 10.36
CA GLU A 165 0.72 2.89 10.94
C GLU A 165 0.89 4.28 10.34
N TRP A 166 2.14 4.74 10.18
CA TRP A 166 2.43 6.01 9.53
C TRP A 166 1.91 6.04 8.08
N ARG A 167 2.07 4.95 7.33
CA ARG A 167 1.53 4.84 5.96
C ARG A 167 0.00 4.86 5.96
N TYR A 168 -0.64 4.10 6.84
CA TYR A 168 -2.09 4.10 6.97
C TYR A 168 -2.65 5.49 7.28
N ARG A 169 -2.06 6.19 8.26
CA ARG A 169 -2.41 7.60 8.55
C ARG A 169 -2.21 8.53 7.35
N SER A 170 -1.25 8.23 6.48
CA SER A 170 -1.03 9.00 5.25
C SER A 170 -2.15 8.78 4.22
N TYR A 171 -2.69 7.56 4.14
CA TYR A 171 -3.85 7.27 3.30
C TYR A 171 -5.12 7.92 3.87
N LEU A 172 -5.31 7.93 5.18
CA LEU A 172 -6.44 8.66 5.79
C LEU A 172 -6.39 10.15 5.45
N ARG A 173 -5.21 10.79 5.51
CA ARG A 173 -5.06 12.18 5.06
C ARG A 173 -5.46 12.41 3.59
N MET A 174 -5.26 11.40 2.73
CA MET A 174 -5.70 11.48 1.34
C MET A 174 -7.22 11.33 1.22
N VAL A 175 -7.84 10.44 2.01
CA VAL A 175 -9.32 10.28 2.07
C VAL A 175 -9.99 11.57 2.53
N ASP A 176 -9.42 12.25 3.52
CA ASP A 176 -9.97 13.48 4.11
C ASP A 176 -9.69 14.75 3.29
N ALA A 177 -8.87 14.66 2.24
CA ALA A 177 -8.54 15.81 1.40
C ALA A 177 -9.75 16.25 0.55
N SER A 178 -9.97 17.56 0.47
CA SER A 178 -11.03 18.15 -0.35
C SER A 178 -10.56 18.39 -1.79
N PHE A 179 -11.39 17.98 -2.75
CA PHE A 179 -11.23 18.21 -4.19
C PHE A 179 -12.44 18.94 -4.78
N ALA A 180 -13.24 19.59 -3.92
CA ALA A 180 -14.39 20.36 -4.37
C ALA A 180 -13.92 21.47 -5.32
N LEU A 181 -14.57 21.56 -6.49
CA LEU A 181 -14.34 22.64 -7.42
C LEU A 181 -14.80 23.97 -6.80
N PRO A 182 -14.08 25.09 -7.03
CA PRO A 182 -14.54 26.39 -6.59
C PRO A 182 -15.90 26.69 -7.21
N GLU A 183 -16.84 27.22 -6.43
CA GLU A 183 -18.15 27.61 -6.92
C GLU A 183 -18.00 28.70 -7.98
N THR A 184 -18.24 28.35 -9.24
CA THR A 184 -18.34 29.29 -10.35
C THR A 184 -19.64 30.06 -10.20
N GLY A 185 -19.66 31.12 -9.38
CA GLY A 185 -20.92 31.88 -9.23
C GLY A 185 -20.97 33.10 -8.32
N THR A 186 -19.93 33.50 -7.60
CA THR A 186 -20.06 34.68 -6.70
C THR A 186 -18.94 35.72 -6.79
N GLU A 187 -17.74 35.37 -7.25
CA GLU A 187 -16.65 36.36 -7.37
C GLU A 187 -16.69 37.18 -8.68
N ALA A 188 -17.24 36.63 -9.77
CA ALA A 188 -17.35 37.36 -11.03
C ALA A 188 -18.44 38.44 -11.00
N GLU A 189 -19.59 38.18 -10.37
CA GLU A 189 -20.67 39.15 -10.21
C GLU A 189 -20.31 40.27 -9.21
N ALA A 190 -19.51 39.97 -8.17
CA ALA A 190 -19.04 40.96 -7.21
C ALA A 190 -18.00 41.95 -7.77
N LEU A 191 -17.43 41.68 -8.95
CA LEU A 191 -16.52 42.57 -9.67
C LEU A 191 -17.25 43.49 -10.67
N GLU A 192 -18.42 43.09 -11.17
CA GLU A 192 -19.27 43.93 -12.03
C GLU A 192 -20.10 44.95 -11.23
N GLU A 193 -20.50 44.66 -9.99
CA GLU A 193 -21.21 45.64 -9.13
C GLU A 193 -20.30 46.76 -8.56
N LYS A 194 -18.99 46.71 -8.83
CA LYS A 194 -18.00 47.71 -8.38
C LYS A 194 -17.51 48.65 -9.50
N GLN A 195 -18.10 48.60 -10.69
CA GLN A 195 -17.89 49.60 -11.77
C GLN A 195 -19.11 50.51 -11.91
#